data_AF-A0A538IJY2-F1
#
_entry.id   AF-A0A538IJY2-F1
#
_cell.length_a   1.000
_cell.length_b   1.000
_cell.length_c   1.000
_cell.angle_alpha   90.00
_cell.angle_beta   90.00
_cell.angle_gamma   90.00
#
_symmetry.space_group_name_H-M   'P 1'
#
loop_
_entity.id
_entity.type
_entity.pdbx_description
1 polymer ?
#
loop_
_entity_poly.entity_id
_entity_poly.type
_entity_poly.pdbx_seq_one_letter_code
_entity_poly.pdbx_strand_id
1 'polypeptide(L)'
;MLAAILALAAGCGGGSHPRATTRAAAAAPKCRLSAKQRRVIRRAKRMIVRMHRLEQPLKTVHEQGPLKLELLLNRFLLSIGVLPVDERALLIRKAKSAVGLCRDCFDALEALEPATQTRLGESPCKPGF
;
A
#
# COMPACT_ATOMS: atom_id res chain seq x y z
N MET A 1 49.53 51.11 22.90
CA MET A 1 49.71 50.13 21.80
C MET A 1 48.79 48.94 22.05
N LEU A 2 48.12 48.46 21.00
CA LEU A 2 47.23 47.29 21.00
C LEU A 2 47.97 46.01 21.38
N ALA A 3 47.24 45.03 21.95
CA ALA A 3 47.21 43.67 21.39
C ALA A 3 46.07 42.84 22.03
N ALA A 4 45.17 42.37 21.17
CA ALA A 4 44.00 41.58 21.49
C ALA A 4 44.38 40.14 21.89
N ILE A 5 43.57 39.57 22.77
CA ILE A 5 43.66 38.20 23.28
C ILE A 5 43.37 37.22 22.13
N LEU A 6 44.37 36.42 21.76
CA LEU A 6 44.23 35.32 20.82
C LEU A 6 43.58 34.12 21.52
N ALA A 7 42.44 33.69 21.00
CA ALA A 7 41.74 32.50 21.45
C ALA A 7 42.52 31.23 21.05
N LEU A 8 42.86 30.41 22.04
CA LEU A 8 43.26 29.01 21.86
C LEU A 8 41.99 28.16 21.78
N ALA A 9 41.71 27.62 20.60
CA ALA A 9 40.92 26.40 20.47
C ALA A 9 41.83 25.33 19.85
N ALA A 10 42.54 24.62 20.73
CA ALA A 10 43.16 23.35 20.42
C ALA A 10 42.06 22.31 20.18
N GLY A 11 42.11 21.65 19.02
CA GLY A 11 41.19 20.59 18.64
C GLY A 11 41.74 19.79 17.47
N CYS A 12 42.99 19.33 17.59
CA CYS A 12 43.57 18.35 16.68
C CYS A 12 43.15 16.96 17.16
N GLY A 13 42.10 16.42 16.55
CA GLY A 13 41.60 15.07 16.79
C GLY A 13 41.42 14.35 15.47
N GLY A 14 42.45 13.59 15.06
CA GLY A 14 42.40 12.70 13.91
C GLY A 14 41.45 11.53 14.16
N GLY A 15 40.56 11.28 13.21
CA GLY A 15 39.65 10.14 13.19
C GLY A 15 38.93 10.09 11.85
N SER A 16 39.32 9.14 11.02
CA SER A 16 38.75 8.88 9.69
C SER A 16 37.28 8.52 9.80
N HIS A 17 36.39 9.51 9.79
CA HIS A 17 34.97 9.27 9.57
C HIS A 17 34.72 9.26 8.06
N PRO A 18 34.13 8.19 7.50
CA PRO A 18 33.64 8.24 6.14
C PRO A 18 32.63 9.38 6.08
N ARG A 19 32.96 10.43 5.33
CA ARG A 19 32.03 11.49 4.97
C ARG A 19 30.81 10.79 4.38
N ALA A 20 29.72 10.78 5.14
CA ALA A 20 28.43 10.31 4.65
C ALA A 20 28.09 11.19 3.45
N THR A 21 28.43 10.70 2.26
CA THR A 21 27.85 11.21 1.02
C THR A 21 26.38 11.00 1.19
N THR A 22 25.65 12.09 1.48
CA THR A 22 24.24 12.20 1.14
C THR A 22 24.17 11.99 -0.37
N ARG A 23 24.08 10.73 -0.79
CA ARG A 23 23.55 10.38 -2.09
C ARG A 23 22.23 11.12 -2.13
N ALA A 24 22.13 12.15 -2.97
CA ALA A 24 20.85 12.71 -3.34
C ALA A 24 19.99 11.52 -3.72
N ALA A 25 19.02 11.19 -2.86
CA ALA A 25 18.09 10.13 -3.16
C ALA A 25 17.43 10.59 -4.45
N ALA A 26 17.77 9.92 -5.56
CA ALA A 26 17.08 10.12 -6.82
C ALA A 26 15.59 10.05 -6.46
N ALA A 27 14.86 11.12 -6.77
CA ALA A 27 13.45 11.23 -6.42
C ALA A 27 12.79 9.92 -6.83
N ALA A 28 12.28 9.18 -5.84
CA ALA A 28 11.65 7.89 -6.09
C ALA A 28 10.67 8.08 -7.25
N PRO A 29 10.73 7.24 -8.30
CA PRO A 29 9.90 7.43 -9.47
C PRO A 29 8.45 7.54 -9.00
N LYS A 30 7.81 8.68 -9.28
CA LYS A 30 6.39 8.87 -8.96
C LYS A 30 5.65 7.70 -9.59
N CYS A 31 5.03 6.84 -8.79
CA CYS A 31 4.30 5.69 -9.29
C CYS A 31 3.09 6.15 -10.09
N ARG A 32 3.31 6.42 -11.37
CA ARG A 32 2.27 6.84 -12.30
C ARG A 32 1.55 5.59 -12.76
N LEU A 33 0.31 5.45 -12.31
CA LEU A 33 -0.57 4.39 -12.77
C LEU A 33 -0.78 4.48 -14.27
N SER A 34 -0.54 3.38 -14.97
CA SER A 34 -0.88 3.25 -16.39
C SER A 34 -2.39 3.46 -16.60
N ALA A 35 -2.78 3.81 -17.83
CA ALA A 35 -4.20 3.91 -18.18
C ALA A 35 -4.96 2.58 -17.92
N LYS A 36 -4.28 1.44 -18.12
CA LYS A 36 -4.80 0.10 -17.82
C LYS A 36 -5.05 -0.09 -16.32
N GLN A 37 -4.08 0.24 -15.46
CA GLN A 37 -4.24 0.14 -14.01
C GLN A 37 -5.35 1.07 -13.49
N ARG A 38 -5.45 2.30 -14.01
CA ARG A 38 -6.56 3.22 -13.68
C ARG A 38 -7.93 2.65 -14.06
N ARG A 39 -8.04 1.96 -15.21
CA ARG A 39 -9.27 1.25 -15.60
C ARG A 39 -9.59 0.10 -14.65
N VAL A 40 -8.58 -0.67 -14.25
CA VAL A 40 -8.73 -1.76 -13.28
C VAL A 40 -9.23 -1.22 -11.94
N ILE A 41 -8.64 -0.15 -11.40
CA ILE A 41 -9.08 0.48 -10.15
C ILE A 41 -10.55 0.93 -10.24
N ARG A 42 -10.95 1.59 -11.33
CA ARG A 42 -12.36 2.01 -11.51
C ARG A 42 -13.31 0.82 -11.55
N ARG A 43 -12.93 -0.27 -12.22
CA ARG A 43 -13.71 -1.50 -12.28
C ARG A 43 -13.79 -2.17 -10.90
N ALA A 44 -12.67 -2.28 -10.19
CA ALA A 44 -12.59 -2.83 -8.86
C ALA A 44 -13.51 -2.09 -7.88
N LYS A 45 -13.51 -0.75 -7.89
CA LYS A 45 -14.44 0.07 -7.09
C LYS A 45 -15.91 -0.26 -7.37
N ARG A 46 -16.29 -0.44 -8.64
CA ARG A 46 -17.67 -0.85 -9.00
C ARG A 46 -18.00 -2.27 -8.51
N MET A 47 -17.04 -3.17 -8.53
CA MET A 47 -17.22 -4.54 -8.03
C MET A 47 -17.43 -4.53 -6.51
N ILE A 48 -16.67 -3.73 -5.75
CA ILE A 48 -16.85 -3.57 -4.30
C ILE A 48 -18.26 -3.07 -3.98
N VAL A 49 -18.76 -2.05 -4.69
CA VAL A 49 -20.14 -1.57 -4.51
C VAL A 49 -21.16 -2.69 -4.77
N ARG A 50 -20.91 -3.54 -5.77
CA ARG A 50 -21.78 -4.67 -6.09
C ARG A 50 -21.67 -5.80 -5.06
N MET A 51 -20.50 -6.06 -4.49
CA MET A 51 -20.32 -7.00 -3.38
C MET A 51 -21.17 -6.57 -2.20
N HIS A 52 -21.06 -5.31 -1.78
CA HIS A 52 -21.85 -4.77 -0.69
C HIS A 52 -23.36 -4.97 -0.93
N ARG A 53 -23.85 -4.70 -2.14
CA ARG A 53 -25.27 -4.93 -2.49
C ARG A 53 -25.69 -6.40 -2.45
N LEU A 54 -24.78 -7.33 -2.78
CA LEU A 54 -25.05 -8.76 -2.72
C LEU A 54 -24.97 -9.31 -1.30
N GLU A 55 -24.21 -8.65 -0.42
CA GLU A 55 -24.12 -8.95 0.99
C GLU A 55 -25.31 -8.44 1.80
N GLN A 56 -25.84 -7.25 1.49
CA GLN A 56 -26.97 -6.61 2.20
C GLN A 56 -28.13 -7.56 2.59
N PRO A 57 -28.57 -8.51 1.73
CA PRO A 57 -29.64 -9.44 2.07
C PRO A 57 -29.30 -10.48 3.16
N LEU A 58 -28.02 -10.69 3.50
CA LEU A 58 -27.59 -11.70 4.48
C LEU A 58 -28.08 -11.38 5.90
N LYS A 59 -28.27 -10.09 6.24
CA LYS A 59 -28.72 -9.53 7.54
C LYS A 59 -27.85 -9.87 8.76
N THR A 60 -27.23 -11.04 8.82
CA THR A 60 -26.33 -11.55 9.86
C THR A 60 -25.09 -12.14 9.21
N VAL A 61 -24.10 -12.53 10.03
CA VAL A 61 -22.91 -13.23 9.54
C VAL A 61 -23.27 -14.65 9.13
N HIS A 62 -22.71 -15.10 8.00
CA HIS A 62 -22.78 -16.47 7.50
C HIS A 62 -21.37 -16.94 7.15
N GLU A 63 -21.13 -18.25 7.27
CA GLU A 63 -19.86 -18.84 6.84
C GLU A 63 -19.63 -18.58 5.34
N GLN A 64 -20.64 -18.89 4.53
CA GLN A 64 -20.59 -18.76 3.08
C GLN A 64 -21.47 -17.62 2.57
N GLY A 65 -21.06 -17.03 1.45
CA GLY A 65 -21.81 -15.97 0.80
C GLY A 65 -22.80 -16.53 -0.21
N PRO A 66 -23.68 -15.68 -0.78
CA PRO A 66 -24.42 -16.06 -1.96
C PRO A 66 -23.41 -16.36 -3.09
N LEU A 67 -23.64 -17.41 -3.89
CA LEU A 67 -22.74 -17.79 -5.00
C LEU A 67 -22.34 -16.60 -5.91
N LYS A 68 -23.28 -15.67 -6.14
CA LYS A 68 -23.01 -14.44 -6.93
C LYS A 68 -21.97 -13.53 -6.28
N LEU A 69 -21.92 -13.47 -4.96
CA LEU A 69 -20.93 -12.71 -4.20
C LEU A 69 -19.55 -13.36 -4.33
N GLU A 70 -19.45 -14.67 -4.11
CA GLU A 70 -18.19 -15.42 -4.20
C GLU A 70 -17.59 -15.35 -5.60
N LEU A 71 -18.39 -15.54 -6.65
CA LEU A 71 -17.93 -15.39 -8.04
C LEU A 71 -17.45 -13.96 -8.34
N LEU A 72 -18.12 -12.95 -7.77
CA LEU A 72 -17.71 -11.56 -7.91
C LEU A 72 -16.40 -11.27 -7.17
N LEU A 73 -16.21 -11.87 -5.99
CA LEU A 73 -14.98 -11.81 -5.20
C LEU A 73 -13.80 -12.41 -5.97
N ASN A 74 -13.95 -13.63 -6.49
CA ASN A 74 -12.92 -14.29 -7.29
C ASN A 74 -12.52 -13.42 -8.50
N ARG A 75 -13.50 -12.86 -9.21
CA ARG A 75 -13.25 -11.95 -10.34
C ARG A 75 -12.52 -10.68 -9.90
N PHE A 76 -12.82 -10.17 -8.70
CA PHE A 76 -12.18 -8.96 -8.16
C PHE A 76 -10.72 -9.24 -7.84
N LEU A 77 -10.43 -10.34 -7.13
CA LEU A 77 -9.07 -10.77 -6.76
C LEU A 77 -8.18 -10.93 -8.00
N LEU A 78 -8.69 -11.61 -9.03
CA LEU A 78 -7.99 -11.74 -10.32
C LEU A 78 -7.75 -10.39 -11.01
N SER A 79 -8.68 -9.45 -10.89
CA SER A 79 -8.57 -8.14 -11.54
C SER A 79 -7.51 -7.25 -10.88
N ILE A 80 -7.39 -7.28 -9.55
CA ILE A 80 -6.49 -6.39 -8.81
C ILE A 80 -5.04 -6.88 -8.74
N GLY A 81 -4.75 -8.12 -9.15
CA GLY A 81 -3.40 -8.68 -9.12
C GLY A 81 -2.36 -7.90 -9.95
N VAL A 82 -2.81 -7.13 -10.96
CA VAL A 82 -1.95 -6.29 -11.81
C VAL A 82 -1.64 -4.91 -11.22
N LEU A 83 -2.21 -4.59 -10.05
CA LEU A 83 -2.04 -3.29 -9.40
C LEU A 83 -0.80 -3.28 -8.50
N PRO A 84 -0.14 -2.11 -8.36
CA PRO A 84 0.89 -1.92 -7.35
C PRO A 84 0.37 -2.29 -5.95
N VAL A 85 1.28 -2.68 -5.07
CA VAL A 85 0.97 -3.20 -3.73
C VAL A 85 0.05 -2.24 -2.96
N ASP A 86 0.35 -0.94 -2.97
CA ASP A 86 -0.42 0.06 -2.23
C ASP A 86 -1.88 0.19 -2.73
N GLU A 87 -2.08 0.24 -4.04
CA GLU A 87 -3.42 0.29 -4.65
C GLU A 87 -4.20 -1.01 -4.43
N ARG A 88 -3.50 -2.15 -4.51
CA ARG A 88 -4.09 -3.46 -4.24
C ARG A 88 -4.52 -3.58 -2.78
N ALA A 89 -3.66 -3.21 -1.83
CA ALA A 89 -3.94 -3.21 -0.40
C ALA A 89 -5.12 -2.31 -0.04
N LEU A 90 -5.18 -1.11 -0.62
CA LEU A 90 -6.29 -0.18 -0.42
C LEU A 90 -7.62 -0.77 -0.91
N LEU A 91 -7.61 -1.46 -2.07
CA LEU A 91 -8.81 -2.08 -2.61
C LEU A 91 -9.24 -3.32 -1.80
N ILE A 92 -8.30 -4.15 -1.34
CA ILE A 92 -8.59 -5.30 -0.47
C ILE A 92 -9.25 -4.83 0.82
N ARG A 93 -8.69 -3.82 1.48
CA ARG A 93 -9.26 -3.24 2.71
C ARG A 93 -10.70 -2.76 2.50
N LYS A 94 -10.98 -2.10 1.36
CA LYS A 94 -12.34 -1.66 1.01
C LYS A 94 -13.27 -2.81 0.68
N ALA A 95 -12.77 -3.87 0.06
CA ALA A 95 -13.54 -5.07 -0.22
C ALA A 95 -13.91 -5.79 1.08
N LYS A 96 -13.02 -5.87 2.07
CA LYS A 96 -13.29 -6.49 3.39
C LYS A 96 -14.50 -5.84 4.06
N SER A 97 -14.57 -4.50 4.07
CA SER A 97 -15.73 -3.77 4.58
C SER A 97 -17.03 -4.01 3.79
N ALA A 98 -16.94 -4.47 2.55
CA ALA A 98 -18.08 -4.75 1.69
C ALA A 98 -18.52 -6.23 1.70
N VAL A 99 -17.78 -7.09 2.42
CA VAL A 99 -18.09 -8.52 2.61
C VAL A 99 -18.03 -8.94 4.09
N GLY A 100 -18.36 -8.01 5.01
CA GLY A 100 -18.21 -8.21 6.46
C GLY A 100 -19.17 -9.23 7.10
N LEU A 101 -20.17 -9.71 6.37
CA LEU A 101 -21.15 -10.72 6.79
C LEU A 101 -20.91 -12.08 6.13
N CYS A 102 -19.97 -12.19 5.19
CA CYS A 102 -19.55 -13.48 4.62
C CYS A 102 -18.15 -13.82 5.14
N ARG A 103 -18.06 -14.80 6.05
CA ARG A 103 -16.80 -15.14 6.73
C ARG A 103 -15.74 -15.65 5.75
N ASP A 104 -16.07 -16.62 4.92
CA ASP A 104 -15.14 -17.15 3.90
C ASP A 104 -14.67 -16.05 2.93
N CYS A 105 -15.58 -15.14 2.56
CA CYS A 105 -15.24 -14.01 1.68
C CYS A 105 -14.24 -13.05 2.35
N PHE A 106 -14.44 -12.78 3.64
CA PHE A 106 -13.58 -11.92 4.43
C PHE A 106 -12.22 -12.57 4.64
N ASP A 107 -12.19 -13.84 5.05
CA ASP A 107 -10.97 -14.62 5.29
C ASP A 107 -10.13 -14.76 4.02
N ALA A 108 -10.77 -14.95 2.85
CA ALA A 108 -10.10 -14.96 1.55
C ALA A 108 -9.40 -13.62 1.24
N LEU A 109 -9.97 -12.48 1.68
CA LEU A 109 -9.35 -11.17 1.53
C LEU A 109 -8.22 -10.96 2.54
N GLU A 110 -8.36 -11.44 3.77
CA GLU A 110 -7.30 -11.39 4.79
C GLU A 110 -6.06 -12.16 4.35
N ALA A 111 -6.24 -13.38 3.82
CA ALA A 111 -5.14 -14.21 3.34
C ALA A 111 -4.32 -13.56 2.21
N LEU A 112 -4.90 -12.58 1.52
CA LEU A 112 -4.30 -11.86 0.40
C LEU A 112 -3.84 -10.44 0.77
N GLU A 113 -4.04 -10.01 2.01
CA GLU A 113 -3.46 -8.75 2.46
C GLU A 113 -1.93 -8.85 2.33
N PRO A 114 -1.30 -7.98 1.53
CA PRO A 114 0.15 -8.02 1.42
C PRO A 114 0.72 -7.70 2.80
N ALA A 115 1.47 -8.66 3.37
CA ALA A 115 2.23 -8.43 4.59
C ALA A 115 3.02 -7.13 4.40
N THR A 116 2.92 -6.22 5.36
CA THR A 116 3.68 -4.95 5.39
C THR A 116 5.19 -5.16 5.35
N GLN A 117 5.65 -6.42 5.43
CA GLN A 117 6.91 -6.86 4.85
C GLN A 117 6.82 -6.82 3.31
N THR A 118 6.80 -5.60 2.77
CA THR A 118 7.46 -5.34 1.51
C THR A 118 8.71 -6.19 1.46
N ARG A 119 8.81 -7.07 0.45
CA ARG A 119 10.10 -7.67 0.08
C ARG A 119 11.13 -6.54 0.18
N LEU A 120 12.14 -6.72 1.03
CA LEU A 120 13.26 -5.80 1.21
C LEU A 120 13.81 -5.44 -0.19
N GLY A 121 13.32 -4.34 -0.78
CA GLY A 121 13.62 -3.98 -2.17
C GLY A 121 12.50 -3.32 -2.95
N GLU A 122 11.22 -3.57 -2.69
CA GLU A 122 10.13 -2.91 -3.41
C GLU A 122 9.65 -1.68 -2.64
N SER A 123 10.09 -0.50 -3.10
CA SER A 123 9.79 0.76 -2.44
C SER A 123 8.27 1.01 -2.53
N PRO A 124 7.58 1.30 -1.41
CA PRO A 124 6.21 1.76 -1.49
C PRO A 124 6.15 3.00 -2.37
N CYS A 125 5.13 3.04 -3.21
CA CYS A 125 4.93 4.09 -4.18
C CYS A 125 4.60 5.39 -3.45
N LYS A 126 5.57 6.32 -3.34
CA LYS A 126 5.28 7.63 -2.74
C LYS A 126 4.19 8.34 -3.58
N PRO A 127 3.03 8.67 -2.98
CA PRO A 127 2.02 9.45 -3.69
C PRO A 127 2.61 10.83 -3.98
N GLY A 128 2.72 11.17 -5.27
CA GLY A 128 3.14 12.48 -5.71
C GLY A 128 1.96 13.44 -5.60
N PHE A 129 1.85 14.13 -4.46
CA PHE A 129 1.09 15.37 -4.36
C PHE A 129 1.94 16.52 -4.91
#